data_AF-A0A0C9TM09-F1
#
_entry.id   AF-A0A0C9TM09-F1
#
_cell.length_a   1.000
_cell.length_b   1.000
_cell.length_c   1.000
_cell.angle_alpha   90.00
_cell.angle_beta   90.00
_cell.angle_gamma   90.00
#
_symmetry.space_group_name_H-M   'P 1'
#
loop_
_entity.id
_entity.type
_entity.pdbx_description
1 polymer ?
#
loop_
_entity_poly.entity_id
_entity_poly.type
_entity_poly.pdbx_seq_one_letter_code
_entity_poly.pdbx_strand_id
1 'polypeptide(L)' 'MISDITFSWPRTRGVAMNPVNHPHGGGNHQNHSTIARSAVPGQKVGLIAARRTGLLRSTVKVKEV' A
#
# COMPACT_ATOMS: atom_id res chain seq x y z
N MET A 1 -11.82 28.22 3.01
CA MET A 1 -12.21 27.39 1.86
C MET A 1 -11.17 27.68 0.78
N ILE A 2 -10.18 26.86 0.42
CA ILE A 2 -10.09 25.41 0.18
C ILE A 2 -8.61 25.04 0.40
N SER A 3 -8.23 24.34 1.48
CA SER A 3 -6.84 23.91 1.73
C SER A 3 -6.64 22.40 1.62
N ASP A 4 -7.71 21.64 1.42
CA ASP A 4 -7.67 20.17 1.57
C ASP A 4 -7.62 19.41 0.24
N ILE A 5 -7.36 20.09 -0.89
CA ILE A 5 -7.27 19.47 -2.21
C ILE A 5 -5.80 19.51 -2.69
N THR A 6 -4.91 18.77 -2.04
CA THR A 6 -3.65 18.39 -2.71
C THR A 6 -4.00 17.47 -3.88
N PHE A 7 -3.59 17.85 -5.10
CA PHE A 7 -3.74 17.08 -6.34
C PHE A 7 -3.21 15.64 -6.16
N SER A 8 -4.08 14.71 -5.78
CA SER A 8 -3.72 13.30 -5.58
C SER A 8 -4.58 12.38 -6.43
N TRP A 9 -5.13 12.91 -7.52
CA TRP A 9 -5.99 12.19 -8.45
C TRP A 9 -5.63 12.56 -9.90
N PRO A 10 -5.62 11.60 -10.84
CA PRO A 10 -5.89 10.16 -10.66
C PRO A 10 -4.73 9.39 -9.99
N ARG A 11 -5.05 8.29 -9.27
CA ARG A 11 -4.03 7.36 -8.72
C ARG A 11 -3.99 6.08 -9.54
N THR A 12 -2.95 5.94 -10.35
CA THR A 12 -2.68 4.70 -11.08
C THR A 12 -2.26 3.60 -10.10
N ARG A 13 -2.79 2.38 -10.27
CA ARG A 13 -2.37 1.21 -9.48
C ARG A 13 -0.91 0.89 -9.81
N GLY A 14 -0.06 0.73 -8.79
CA GLY A 14 1.36 0.39 -8.97
C GLY A 14 1.62 -0.89 -9.76
N VAL A 15 0.64 -1.79 -9.78
CA VAL A 15 0.59 -3.00 -10.59
C VAL A 15 0.56 -2.72 -12.10
N ALA A 16 -0.13 -1.66 -12.52
CA ALA A 16 -0.26 -1.29 -13.93
C ALA A 16 0.96 -0.51 -14.45
N MET A 17 1.99 -0.33 -13.61
CA MET A 17 3.19 0.42 -13.93
C MET A 17 4.30 -0.55 -14.36
N ASN A 18 5.34 -0.03 -15.03
CA ASN A 18 6.52 -0.79 -15.40
C ASN A 18 7.39 -1.10 -14.16
N PRO A 19 8.25 -2.15 -14.19
CA PRO A 19 9.15 -2.49 -13.08
C PRO A 19 10.03 -1.33 -12.58
N VAL A 20 10.45 -0.46 -13.50
CA VAL A 20 11.28 0.73 -13.19
C VAL A 20 10.52 1.78 -12.38
N ASN A 21 9.20 1.83 -12.52
CA ASN A 21 8.38 2.89 -11.96
C ASN A 21 7.75 2.52 -10.61
N HIS A 22 7.52 1.22 -10.37
CA HIS A 22 6.88 0.77 -9.15
C HIS A 22 7.32 -0.66 -8.78
N PRO A 23 7.57 -0.97 -7.49
CA PRO A 23 7.97 -2.31 -7.06
C PRO A 23 6.98 -3.43 -7.41
N HIS A 24 5.68 -3.12 -7.47
CA HIS A 24 4.64 -4.05 -7.94
C HIS A 24 4.46 -4.06 -9.48
N GLY A 25 5.24 -3.28 -10.21
CA GLY A 25 5.09 -3.11 -11.65
C GLY A 25 5.73 -4.24 -12.46
N GLY A 26 5.09 -4.60 -13.58
CA GLY A 26 5.52 -5.63 -14.52
C GLY A 26 5.33 -7.08 -14.06
N GLY A 27 5.85 -8.00 -14.86
CA GLY A 27 5.57 -9.44 -14.74
C GLY A 27 4.23 -9.85 -15.37
N ASN A 28 4.04 -11.15 -15.59
CA ASN A 28 2.80 -11.70 -16.17
C ASN A 28 1.70 -11.90 -15.12
N HIS A 29 2.07 -12.02 -13.84
CA HIS A 29 1.17 -12.23 -12.71
C HIS A 29 1.45 -11.25 -11.57
N GLN A 30 0.46 -11.06 -10.72
CA GLN A 30 0.56 -10.17 -9.57
C GLN A 30 1.42 -10.75 -8.45
N ASN A 31 2.24 -9.88 -7.85
CA ASN A 31 3.19 -10.23 -6.79
C ASN A 31 2.70 -9.80 -5.40
N HIS A 32 3.40 -10.25 -4.36
CA HIS A 32 3.08 -10.03 -2.95
C HIS A 32 3.10 -8.55 -2.54
N SER A 33 2.28 -8.18 -1.55
CA SER A 33 2.02 -6.78 -1.18
C SER A 33 2.37 -6.40 0.27
N THR A 34 2.88 -7.32 1.09
CA THR A 34 3.22 -7.07 2.51
C THR A 34 4.70 -6.77 2.67
N ILE A 35 5.02 -5.64 3.29
CA ILE A 35 6.40 -5.13 3.40
C ILE A 35 6.80 -4.92 4.87
N ALA A 36 8.06 -5.21 5.21
CA ALA A 36 8.62 -5.02 6.54
C ALA A 36 8.69 -3.53 6.94
N ARG A 37 8.62 -3.24 8.25
CA ARG A 37 8.72 -1.85 8.75
C ARG A 37 10.07 -1.19 8.44
N SER A 38 11.13 -1.98 8.45
CA SER A 38 12.52 -1.58 8.18
C SER A 38 12.87 -1.49 6.70
N ALA A 39 11.93 -1.77 5.78
CA ALA A 39 12.19 -1.67 4.35
C ALA A 39 12.65 -0.26 3.96
N VAL A 40 13.59 -0.20 3.01
CA VAL A 40 14.18 1.06 2.56
C VAL A 40 13.16 1.94 1.81
N PRO A 41 13.39 3.25 1.73
CA PRO A 41 12.62 4.12 0.84
C PRO A 41 12.64 3.58 -0.60
N GLY A 42 11.49 3.54 -1.26
CA GLY A 42 11.32 2.92 -2.59
C GLY A 42 10.78 1.49 -2.54
N GLN A 43 11.14 0.68 -1.53
CA GLN A 43 10.53 -0.64 -1.31
C GLN A 43 9.26 -0.57 -0.46
N LYS A 44 9.12 0.50 0.33
CA LYS A 44 8.03 0.70 1.29
C LYS A 44 6.71 1.12 0.60
N VAL A 45 6.12 0.18 -0.15
CA VAL A 45 4.84 0.34 -0.85
C VAL A 45 3.90 -0.83 -0.49
N GLY A 46 2.58 -0.64 -0.60
CA GLY A 46 1.60 -1.68 -0.24
C GLY A 46 1.26 -1.74 1.27
N LEU A 47 1.10 -2.94 1.81
CA LEU A 47 0.73 -3.20 3.21
C LEU A 47 1.97 -3.18 4.10
N ILE A 48 2.30 -2.00 4.64
CA ILE A 48 3.51 -1.78 5.45
C ILE A 48 3.29 -2.29 6.88
N ALA A 49 4.17 -3.18 7.33
CA ALA A 49 4.17 -3.77 8.66
C ALA A 49 2.83 -4.42 9.06
N ALA A 50 2.06 -4.90 8.08
CA ALA A 50 0.78 -5.53 8.33
C ALA A 50 1.00 -6.86 9.09
N ARG A 51 0.36 -6.98 10.26
CA ARG A 51 0.42 -8.20 11.09
C ARG A 51 -0.56 -9.28 10.62
N ARG A 52 -1.66 -8.85 9.98
CA ARG A 52 -2.66 -9.72 9.34
C ARG A 52 -3.20 -9.00 8.10
N THR A 53 -3.61 -9.77 7.10
CA THR A 53 -4.21 -9.27 5.85
C THR A 53 -5.61 -9.85 5.69
N GLY A 54 -6.37 -9.31 4.72
CA GLY A 54 -7.76 -9.73 4.47
C GLY A 54 -8.79 -9.03 5.36
N LEU A 55 -10.06 -9.44 5.19
CA LEU A 55 -11.20 -8.83 5.89
C LEU A 55 -11.17 -9.14 7.39
N LEU A 56 -11.34 -8.10 8.22
CA LEU A 56 -11.48 -8.26 9.67
C LEU A 56 -12.88 -8.84 9.97
N ARG A 57 -12.95 -10.11 10.37
CA ARG A 57 -14.23 -10.80 10.67
C ARG A 57 -14.67 -10.73 12.14
N SER A 58 -13.82 -10.24 13.03
CA SER A 58 -14.08 -10.14 14.47
C SER A 58 -14.43 -8.70 14.86
N THR A 59 -15.22 -8.51 15.91
CA THR A 59 -15.38 -7.20 16.57
C THR A 59 -14.01 -6.69 17.03
N VAL A 60 -13.60 -5.54 16.52
CA VAL A 60 -12.34 -4.90 16.92
C VAL A 60 -12.56 -4.33 18.32
N LYS A 61 -11.84 -4.84 19.34
CA LYS A 61 -11.71 -4.10 20.60
C LYS A 61 -10.90 -2.84 20.27
N VAL A 62 -11.54 -1.68 20.33
CA VAL A 62 -10.86 -0.38 20.22
C VAL A 62 -9.83 -0.34 21.34
N LYS A 63 -8.55 -0.13 21.00
CA LYS A 63 -7.56 0.22 22.01
C LYS A 63 -7.87 1.66 22.43
N GLU A 64 -8.41 1.83 23.62
CA GLU A 64 -8.33 3.14 24.29
C GLU A 64 -6.84 3.47 24.46
N VAL A 65 -6.51 4.73 24.16
CA VAL A 65 -5.15 5.27 24.20
C VAL A 65 -4.80 5.62 25.65
#